data_AF-A0A480A2K2-F1
#
_entry.id   AF-A0A480A2K2-F1
#
_cell.length_a   1.000
_cell.length_b   1.000
_cell.length_c   1.000
_cell.angle_alpha   90.00
_cell.angle_beta   90.00
_cell.angle_gamma   90.00
#
_symmetry.space_group_name_H-M   'P 1'
#
loop_
_entity.id
_entity.type
_entity.pdbx_description
1 polymer ?
#
loop_
_entity_poly.entity_id
_entity_poly.type
_entity_poly.pdbx_seq_one_letter_code
_entity_poly.pdbx_strand_id
1 'polypeptide(L)'
;MLFYVIVYDISDDKRRQKISELLEGYGQRVQYSVFECLLNSQKYTELKQRLGKEINSLEDSIRFYPLSKHTFNQIETWGEPPVTEIPGSIII
;
A
#
# COMPACT_ATOMS: atom_id res chain seq x y z
N MET A 1 7.10 -2.60 -12.95
CA MET A 1 6.73 -2.36 -11.53
C MET A 1 6.11 -0.97 -11.45
N LEU A 2 5.12 -0.78 -10.58
CA LEU A 2 4.49 0.50 -10.32
C LEU A 2 4.53 0.77 -8.81
N PHE A 3 4.68 2.05 -8.46
CA PHE A 3 4.57 2.50 -7.09
C PHE A 3 3.09 2.77 -6.80
N TYR A 4 2.58 2.26 -5.70
CA TYR A 4 1.19 2.42 -5.30
C TYR A 4 1.13 3.10 -3.94
N VAL A 5 0.32 4.15 -3.85
CA VAL A 5 -0.21 4.61 -2.57
C VAL A 5 -1.50 3.85 -2.32
N ILE A 6 -1.52 3.05 -1.25
CA ILE A 6 -2.66 2.27 -0.82
C ILE A 6 -3.21 2.92 0.44
N VAL A 7 -4.47 3.32 0.40
CA VAL A 7 -5.16 3.89 1.56
C VAL A 7 -6.32 2.99 1.93
N TYR A 8 -6.60 2.89 3.22
CA TYR A 8 -7.78 2.18 3.70
C TYR A 8 -8.57 3.00 4.72
N ASP A 9 -9.85 2.68 4.81
CA ASP A 9 -10.74 3.08 5.89
C ASP A 9 -11.48 1.81 6.32
N ILE A 10 -11.16 1.29 7.49
CA ILE A 10 -11.62 -0.02 7.98
C ILE A 10 -12.17 0.19 9.38
N SER A 11 -13.45 -0.13 9.54
CA SER A 11 -14.21 0.17 10.76
C SER A 11 -13.91 -0.80 11.90
N ASP A 12 -13.64 -2.08 11.59
CA ASP A 12 -13.35 -3.11 12.59
C ASP A 12 -11.84 -3.20 12.91
N ASP A 13 -11.51 -3.11 14.19
CA ASP A 13 -10.11 -3.10 14.65
C ASP A 13 -9.35 -4.41 14.32
N LYS A 14 -10.02 -5.56 14.36
CA LYS A 14 -9.38 -6.86 14.07
C LYS A 14 -9.09 -6.99 12.59
N ARG A 15 -10.03 -6.61 11.71
CA ARG A 15 -9.81 -6.56 10.26
C ARG A 15 -8.73 -5.55 9.92
N ARG A 16 -8.75 -4.37 10.54
CA ARG A 16 -7.74 -3.33 10.32
C ARG A 16 -6.35 -3.84 10.68
N GLN A 17 -6.18 -4.52 11.81
CA GLN A 17 -4.91 -5.11 12.20
C GLN A 17 -4.41 -6.14 11.16
N LYS A 18 -5.27 -7.10 10.76
CA LYS A 18 -4.91 -8.10 9.75
C LYS A 18 -4.52 -7.48 8.41
N ILE A 19 -5.25 -6.46 7.96
CA ILE A 19 -4.97 -5.78 6.70
C ILE A 19 -3.68 -4.96 6.78
N SER A 20 -3.41 -4.32 7.93
CA SER A 20 -2.14 -3.64 8.18
C SER A 20 -0.97 -4.62 8.11
N GLU A 21 -1.02 -5.73 8.87
CA GLU A 21 0.02 -6.77 8.87
C GLU A 21 0.22 -7.37 7.48
N LEU A 22 -0.86 -7.54 6.71
CA LEU A 22 -0.79 -7.99 5.32
C LEU A 22 -0.03 -6.98 4.46
N LEU A 23 -0.36 -5.69 4.53
CA LEU A 23 0.24 -4.64 3.71
C LEU A 23 1.70 -4.36 4.06
N GLU A 24 2.10 -4.50 5.32
CA GLU A 24 3.51 -4.42 5.77
C GLU A 24 4.41 -5.46 5.06
N GLY A 25 3.84 -6.59 4.59
CA GLY A 25 4.57 -7.57 3.78
C GLY A 25 4.80 -7.18 2.31
N TYR A 26 4.16 -6.10 1.82
CA TYR A 26 4.24 -5.66 0.42
C TYR A 26 4.82 -4.24 0.25
N GLY A 27 4.99 -3.49 1.34
CA GLY A 27 5.48 -2.13 1.32
C GLY A 27 5.61 -1.54 2.71
N GLN A 28 5.72 -0.21 2.77
CA GLN A 28 5.98 0.51 4.00
C GLN A 28 4.71 1.23 4.47
N ARG A 29 4.42 1.11 5.78
CA ARG A 29 3.39 1.92 6.44
C ARG A 29 3.92 3.32 6.66
N VAL A 30 3.32 4.31 6.01
CA VAL A 30 3.74 5.73 6.08
C VAL A 30 2.79 6.59 6.91
N GLN A 31 1.52 6.19 7.04
CA GLN A 31 0.60 6.78 8.01
C GLN A 31 -0.27 5.69 8.64
N TYR A 32 -1.14 6.06 9.59
CA TYR A 32 -1.99 5.10 10.29
C TYR A 32 -2.81 4.20 9.35
N SER A 33 -3.27 4.75 8.22
CA SER A 33 -4.07 4.02 7.23
C SER A 33 -3.54 4.17 5.80
N VAL A 34 -2.25 4.47 5.64
CA VAL A 34 -1.61 4.71 4.33
C VAL A 34 -0.33 3.91 4.20
N PHE A 35 -0.21 3.24 3.06
CA PHE A 35 0.89 2.36 2.70
C PHE A 35 1.44 2.73 1.34
N GLU A 36 2.75 2.60 1.21
CA GLU A 36 3.48 2.82 -0.03
C GLU A 36 4.14 1.51 -0.48
N CYS A 37 3.73 1.01 -1.65
CA CYS A 37 4.13 -0.32 -2.12
C CYS A 37 4.67 -0.28 -3.55
N LEU A 38 5.84 -0.89 -3.77
CA LEU A 38 6.39 -1.08 -5.11
C LEU A 38 6.04 -2.49 -5.63
N LEU A 39 5.04 -2.56 -6.51
CA LEU A 39 4.45 -3.83 -6.93
C LEU A 39 4.73 -4.14 -8.40
N ASN A 40 5.00 -5.42 -8.69
CA ASN A 40 4.86 -5.97 -10.04
C ASN A 40 3.42 -6.51 -10.23
N SER A 41 3.05 -6.86 -11.46
CA SER A 41 1.69 -7.31 -11.79
C SER A 41 1.26 -8.56 -11.03
N GLN A 42 2.19 -9.48 -10.76
CA GLN A 42 1.93 -10.70 -10.00
C GLN A 42 1.63 -10.38 -8.52
N LYS A 43 2.51 -9.62 -7.86
CA LYS A 43 2.34 -9.18 -6.47
C LYS A 43 1.11 -8.31 -6.28
N TYR A 44 0.78 -7.45 -7.24
CA TYR A 44 -0.45 -6.68 -7.22
C TYR A 44 -1.69 -7.58 -7.27
N THR A 45 -1.69 -8.62 -8.11
CA THR A 45 -2.81 -9.55 -8.22
C THR A 45 -2.95 -10.41 -6.96
N GLU A 46 -1.84 -10.90 -6.43
CA GLU A 46 -1.77 -11.64 -5.16
C GLU A 46 -2.32 -10.80 -4.00
N LEU A 47 -1.87 -9.54 -3.87
CA LEU A 47 -2.32 -8.62 -2.83
C LEU A 47 -3.83 -8.37 -2.90
N LYS A 48 -4.37 -8.09 -4.09
CA LYS A 48 -5.82 -7.90 -4.27
C LYS A 48 -6.63 -9.13 -3.86
N GLN A 49 -6.17 -10.33 -4.22
CA GLN A 49 -6.84 -11.58 -3.83
C GLN A 49 -6.83 -11.79 -2.32
N ARG A 50 -5.71 -11.50 -1.65
CA ARG A 50 -5.61 -11.62 -0.18
C ARG A 50 -6.49 -10.59 0.52
N LEU A 51 -6.46 -9.33 0.09
CA LEU A 51 -7.32 -8.27 0.66
C LEU A 51 -8.81 -8.56 0.47
N GLY A 52 -9.19 -9.09 -0.69
CA GLY A 52 -10.59 -9.46 -0.97
C GLY A 52 -11.16 -10.55 -0.05
N LYS A 53 -10.30 -11.31 0.66
CA LYS A 53 -10.73 -12.30 1.65
C LYS A 53 -10.91 -11.71 3.06
N GLU A 54 -10.24 -10.59 3.35
CA GLU A 54 -10.23 -9.98 4.68
C GLU A 54 -11.22 -8.81 4.79
N ILE A 55 -11.55 -8.14 3.68
CA ILE A 55 -12.38 -6.94 3.66
C ILE A 55 -13.88 -7.24 3.81
N ASN A 56 -14.60 -6.40 4.56
CA ASN A 56 -16.06 -6.32 4.48
C ASN A 56 -16.47 -5.16 3.56
N SER A 57 -16.84 -5.46 2.32
CA SER A 57 -17.17 -4.44 1.29
C SER A 57 -18.36 -3.54 1.62
N LEU A 58 -19.15 -3.84 2.66
CA LEU A 58 -20.25 -2.99 3.11
C LEU A 58 -19.82 -1.90 4.10
N GLU A 59 -18.68 -2.08 4.77
CA GLU A 59 -18.22 -1.24 5.88
C GLU A 59 -16.83 -0.66 5.65
N ASP A 60 -16.02 -1.32 4.83
CA ASP A 60 -14.62 -1.01 4.64
C ASP A 60 -14.37 -0.48 3.22
N SER A 61 -13.37 0.39 3.08
CA SER A 61 -12.91 0.86 1.78
C SER A 61 -11.39 0.79 1.66
N ILE A 62 -10.90 0.34 0.52
CA ILE A 62 -9.46 0.33 0.18
C ILE A 62 -9.32 0.91 -1.22
N ARG A 63 -8.37 1.82 -1.40
CA ARG A 63 -8.08 2.46 -2.69
C ARG A 63 -6.61 2.31 -3.03
N PHE A 64 -6.35 2.13 -4.32
CA PHE A 64 -5.01 1.97 -4.89
C PHE A 64 -4.77 3.11 -5.88
N TYR A 65 -3.76 3.92 -5.64
CA TYR A 65 -3.35 4.99 -6.52
C TYR A 65 -1.99 4.66 -7.14
N PRO A 66 -1.95 4.20 -8.41
CA PRO A 66 -0.69 4.01 -9.10
C PRO A 66 -0.03 5.37 -9.37
N LEU A 67 1.19 5.53 -8.92
CA LEU A 67 2.03 6.67 -9.23
C LEU A 67 2.99 6.33 -10.36
N SER A 68 3.00 7.19 -11.38
CA SER A 68 3.99 7.14 -12.44
C SER A 68 5.33 7.66 -11.92
N LYS A 69 6.44 7.36 -12.62
CA LYS A 69 7.75 7.97 -12.32
C LYS A 69 7.71 9.51 -12.34
N HIS A 70 6.88 10.08 -13.21
CA HIS A 70 6.75 11.53 -13.32
C HIS A 70 6.05 12.15 -12.09
N THR A 71 5.03 11.46 -11.57
CA THR A 71 4.27 11.91 -10.39
C THR A 71 5.01 11.60 -9.09
N PHE A 72 5.88 10.58 -9.08
CA PHE A 72 6.66 10.21 -7.90
C PHE A 72 7.55 11.36 -7.39
N ASN A 73 8.20 12.09 -8.29
CA ASN A 73 9.06 13.24 -7.92
C ASN A 73 8.26 14.46 -7.43
N GLN A 74 6.93 14.39 -7.44
CA GLN A 74 6.03 15.45 -6.98
C GLN A 74 5.42 15.11 -5.60
N ILE A 75 5.81 13.98 -4.99
CA ILE A 75 5.34 13.63 -3.66
C ILE A 75 5.97 14.60 -2.65
N GLU A 76 5.12 15.22 -1.85
CA GLU A 76 5.51 16.08 -0.73
C GLU A 76 5.02 15.46 0.57
N THR A 77 5.90 15.38 1.56
CA THR A 77 5.59 14.86 2.90
C THR A 77 6.02 15.86 3.96
N TRP A 78 5.19 16.08 4.97
CA TRP A 78 5.51 16.92 6.11
C TRP A 78 5.55 16.02 7.36
N GLY A 79 6.70 15.95 8.03
CA GLY A 79 6.95 15.04 9.15
C GLY A 79 7.59 13.72 8.73
N GLU A 80 7.48 12.71 9.61
CA GLU A 80 8.06 11.37 9.44
C GLU A 80 6.96 10.33 9.17
N PRO A 81 7.25 9.23 8.45
CA PRO A 81 8.51 8.91 7.78
C PRO A 81 8.63 9.59 6.40
N PRO A 82 9.85 9.66 5.82
CA PRO A 82 10.03 10.09 4.43
C PRO A 82 9.37 9.12 3.44
N VAL A 83 9.22 9.58 2.20
CA VAL A 83 8.70 8.77 1.08
C VAL A 83 9.52 7.49 0.93
N THR A 84 8.83 6.37 0.74
CA THR A 84 9.43 5.05 0.58
C THR A 84 10.35 5.02 -0.64
N GLU A 85 11.60 4.61 -0.42
CA GLU A 85 12.58 4.53 -1.50
C GLU A 85 12.25 3.42 -2.50
N ILE A 86 12.40 3.72 -3.79
CA ILE A 86 12.36 2.73 -4.85
C ILE A 86 13.76 2.09 -4.91
N PRO A 87 13.91 0.77 -4.68
CA PRO A 87 15.21 0.12 -4.75
C PRO A 87 15.85 0.34 -6.12
N GLY A 88 17.03 0.96 -6.15
CA GLY A 88 17.74 1.29 -7.40
C GLY A 88 18.23 0.06 -8.18
N SER A 89 18.31 -1.10 -7.53
CA SER A 89 18.64 -2.39 -8.14
C SER A 89 18.09 -3.52 -7.29
N ILE A 90 17.35 -4.44 -7.91
CA ILE A 90 17.03 -5.74 -7.31
C ILE A 90 18.13 -6.68 -7.78
N ILE A 91 19.06 -7.05 -6.90
CA ILE A 91 19.97 -8.16 -7.19
C ILE A 91 19.13 -9.42 -7.08
N ILE A 92 18.90 -10.09 -8.21
CA ILE A 92 18.22 -11.37 -8.32
C ILE A 92 19.28 -12.47 -8.34
#